data_AF-A4SMX9-F1
#
_entry.id   AF-A4SMX9-F1
#
_cell.length_a   1.000
_cell.length_b   1.000
_cell.length_c   1.000
_cell.angle_alpha   90.00
_cell.angle_beta   90.00
_cell.angle_gamma   90.00
#
_symmetry.space_group_name_H-M   'P 1'
#
loop_
_entity.id
_entity.type
_entity.pdbx_description
1 polymer ?
#
loop_
_entity_poly.entity_id
_entity_poly.type
_entity_poly.pdbx_seq_one_letter_code
_entity_poly.pdbx_strand_id
1 'polypeptide(L)'
;MAGQLRQQKAAMLPDRFWNALVSTPELRRVLTPRRTPLSLTSTLLETRQALGQLQRWQEAVASPDHVTASLPPLTDALESLYRSDALPRLLYSLPLATAWLNQISAQLEPLPITTLCPATDPQRQDRLRGAMTHYYARGLQPWLAQLDRQFRQISPSLTALFDNESPPALQAWQTSYASGLESRVWLDFRAATVRHAKAWQGVFLRCEAPAGKPPLLPKSG
;
A
#
# COMPACT_ATOMS: atom_id res chain seq x y z
N MET A 1 9.60 -5.17 49.16
CA MET A 1 10.48 -5.67 48.08
C MET A 1 9.72 -6.29 46.89
N ALA A 2 8.78 -7.23 47.08
CA ALA A 2 8.05 -7.85 45.95
C ALA A 2 7.23 -6.87 45.07
N GLY A 3 6.66 -5.81 45.66
CA GLY A 3 5.91 -4.78 44.91
C GLY A 3 6.79 -3.90 44.01
N GLN A 4 7.98 -3.50 44.49
CA GLN A 4 8.95 -2.72 43.69
C GLN A 4 9.51 -3.52 42.51
N LEU A 5 9.83 -4.81 42.72
CA LEU A 5 10.29 -5.67 41.63
C LEU A 5 9.21 -5.86 40.55
N ARG A 6 7.94 -5.97 40.96
CA ARG A 6 6.81 -6.08 40.03
C ARG A 6 6.65 -4.81 39.19
N GLN A 7 6.69 -3.64 39.82
CA GLN A 7 6.61 -2.35 39.12
C GLN A 7 7.79 -2.13 38.17
N GLN A 8 9.02 -2.47 38.59
CA GLN A 8 10.19 -2.40 37.73
C GLN A 8 10.07 -3.33 36.52
N LYS A 9 9.60 -4.58 36.71
CA LYS A 9 9.39 -5.51 35.60
C LYS A 9 8.26 -5.06 34.67
N ALA A 10 7.17 -4.51 35.20
CA ALA A 10 6.05 -3.99 34.42
C ALA A 10 6.49 -2.84 33.51
N ALA A 11 7.30 -1.91 34.03
CA ALA A 11 7.84 -0.79 33.27
C ALA A 11 8.73 -1.23 32.08
N MET A 12 9.33 -2.42 32.13
CA MET A 12 10.15 -2.96 31.04
C MET A 12 9.34 -3.69 29.96
N LEU A 13 8.05 -3.97 30.19
CA LEU A 13 7.27 -4.81 29.27
C LEU A 13 7.12 -4.20 27.86
N PRO A 14 6.85 -2.89 27.68
CA PRO A 14 6.75 -2.30 26.34
C PRO A 14 8.00 -2.49 25.48
N ASP A 15 9.18 -2.18 26.05
CA ASP A 15 10.47 -2.38 25.39
C ASP A 15 10.72 -3.85 25.06
N ARG A 16 10.38 -4.77 25.98
CA ARG A 16 10.56 -6.21 25.79
C ARG A 16 9.61 -6.75 24.72
N PHE A 17 8.39 -6.22 24.64
CA PHE A 17 7.44 -6.57 23.59
C PHE A 17 7.97 -6.18 22.21
N TRP A 18 8.44 -4.94 22.04
CA TRP A 18 9.04 -4.51 20.77
C TRP A 18 10.27 -5.33 20.41
N ASN A 19 11.18 -5.58 21.36
CA ASN A 19 12.35 -6.43 21.14
C ASN A 19 11.96 -7.84 20.69
N ALA A 20 10.97 -8.45 21.33
CA ALA A 20 10.48 -9.77 20.93
C ALA A 20 9.88 -9.71 19.52
N LEU A 21 9.01 -8.74 19.27
CA LEU A 21 8.25 -8.60 18.03
C LEU A 21 9.16 -8.37 16.81
N VAL A 22 10.12 -7.44 16.87
CA VAL A 22 11.05 -7.16 15.75
C VAL A 22 12.11 -8.25 15.54
N SER A 23 12.39 -9.03 16.59
CA SER A 23 13.32 -10.15 16.51
C SER A 23 12.70 -11.36 15.80
N THR A 24 11.37 -11.47 15.78
CA THR A 24 10.68 -12.59 15.13
C THR A 24 10.92 -12.62 13.61
N PRO A 25 11.26 -13.79 13.02
CA PRO A 25 11.35 -13.93 11.58
C PRO A 25 9.99 -13.71 10.89
N GLU A 26 8.87 -13.97 11.58
CA GLU A 26 7.51 -13.81 11.08
C GLU A 26 7.18 -12.36 10.77
N LEU A 27 7.40 -11.45 11.73
CA LEU A 27 7.12 -10.03 11.49
C LEU A 27 8.08 -9.46 10.45
N ARG A 28 9.38 -9.78 10.54
CA ARG A 28 10.37 -9.32 9.56
C ARG A 28 9.98 -9.75 8.15
N ARG A 29 9.54 -11.00 7.99
CA ARG A 29 9.06 -11.53 6.70
C ARG A 29 7.87 -10.74 6.16
N VAL A 30 6.90 -10.40 7.02
CA VAL A 30 5.67 -9.71 6.63
C VAL A 30 5.88 -8.23 6.30
N LEU A 31 6.78 -7.56 7.01
CA LEU A 31 7.05 -6.13 6.82
C LEU A 31 8.08 -5.83 5.72
N THR A 32 8.74 -6.87 5.19
CA THR A 32 9.72 -6.74 4.12
C THR A 32 9.03 -6.89 2.75
N PRO A 33 9.15 -5.91 1.84
CA PRO A 33 8.63 -6.02 0.49
C PRO A 33 9.16 -7.26 -0.23
N ARG A 34 8.27 -8.06 -0.82
CA ARG A 34 8.64 -9.24 -1.64
C ARG A 34 8.54 -8.91 -3.11
N ARG A 35 9.52 -9.33 -3.92
CA ARG A 35 9.59 -9.08 -5.38
C ARG A 35 8.54 -9.86 -6.20
N THR A 36 7.30 -9.81 -5.77
CA THR A 36 6.14 -10.39 -6.45
C THR A 36 4.98 -9.42 -6.27
N PRO A 37 4.36 -8.95 -7.37
CA PRO A 37 3.20 -8.07 -7.27
C PRO A 37 2.01 -8.74 -6.57
N LEU A 38 1.16 -7.92 -5.96
CA LEU A 38 -0.10 -8.34 -5.38
C LEU A 38 -1.08 -8.67 -6.50
N SER A 39 -1.79 -9.80 -6.38
CA SER A 39 -2.83 -10.17 -7.35
C SER A 39 -4.10 -9.33 -7.15
N LEU A 40 -4.87 -9.16 -8.23
CA LEU A 40 -6.21 -8.56 -8.20
C LEU A 40 -7.15 -9.23 -7.19
N THR A 41 -7.01 -10.53 -6.97
CA THR A 41 -7.86 -11.33 -6.08
C THR A 41 -7.33 -11.43 -4.65
N SER A 42 -6.15 -10.88 -4.38
CA SER A 42 -5.56 -10.94 -3.04
C SER A 42 -6.33 -10.08 -2.04
N THR A 43 -6.41 -10.57 -0.81
CA THR A 43 -7.01 -9.87 0.34
C THR A 43 -6.02 -9.81 1.49
N LEU A 44 -6.04 -8.72 2.25
CA LEU A 44 -5.27 -8.55 3.47
C LEU A 44 -6.11 -8.80 4.74
N LEU A 45 -7.29 -9.43 4.62
CA LEU A 45 -8.19 -9.65 5.77
C LEU A 45 -7.50 -10.37 6.94
N GLU A 46 -6.84 -11.50 6.67
CA GLU A 46 -6.15 -12.29 7.70
C GLU A 46 -5.00 -11.50 8.31
N THR A 47 -4.19 -10.82 7.49
CA THR A 47 -3.11 -9.96 7.97
C THR A 47 -3.65 -8.86 8.88
N ARG A 48 -4.75 -8.21 8.49
CA ARG A 48 -5.39 -7.15 9.28
C ARG A 48 -5.88 -7.67 10.63
N GLN A 49 -6.52 -8.84 10.64
CA GLN A 49 -6.97 -9.48 11.87
C GLN A 49 -5.78 -9.82 12.79
N ALA A 50 -4.70 -10.36 12.23
CA ALA A 50 -3.50 -10.70 12.99
C ALA A 50 -2.79 -9.46 13.56
N LEU A 51 -2.67 -8.37 12.79
CA LEU A 51 -2.14 -7.10 13.29
C LEU A 51 -3.01 -6.53 14.42
N GLY A 52 -4.35 -6.62 14.31
CA GLY A 52 -5.25 -6.22 15.39
C GLY A 52 -5.11 -7.09 16.66
N GLN A 53 -4.74 -8.36 16.53
CA GLN A 53 -4.39 -9.19 17.69
C GLN A 53 -3.08 -8.72 18.34
N LEU A 54 -2.05 -8.40 17.53
CA LEU A 54 -0.80 -7.84 18.05
C LEU A 54 -1.00 -6.51 18.76
N GLN A 55 -1.87 -5.65 18.23
CA GLN A 55 -2.23 -4.37 18.87
C GLN A 55 -2.85 -4.59 20.26
N ARG A 56 -3.79 -5.54 20.40
CA ARG A 56 -4.36 -5.87 21.72
C ARG A 56 -3.31 -6.37 22.72
N TRP A 57 -2.32 -7.14 22.24
CA TRP A 57 -1.18 -7.55 23.07
C TRP A 57 -0.30 -6.36 23.48
N GLN A 58 -0.05 -5.43 22.56
CA GLN A 58 0.69 -4.20 22.83
C GLN A 58 0.00 -3.33 23.89
N GLU A 59 -1.32 -3.14 23.76
CA GLU A 59 -2.14 -2.40 24.74
C GLU A 59 -2.12 -3.07 26.11
N ALA A 60 -2.25 -4.40 26.16
CA ALA A 60 -2.19 -5.17 27.39
C ALA A 60 -0.83 -5.10 28.08
N VAL A 61 0.26 -5.06 27.30
CA VAL A 61 1.61 -4.88 27.81
C VAL A 61 1.84 -3.47 28.34
N ALA A 62 1.29 -2.45 27.67
CA ALA A 62 1.41 -1.05 28.08
C ALA A 62 0.56 -0.73 29.33
N SER A 63 -0.57 -1.43 29.51
CA SER A 63 -1.49 -1.23 30.64
C SER A 63 -1.93 -2.56 31.26
N PRO A 64 -1.04 -3.29 31.98
CA PRO A 64 -1.33 -4.62 32.50
C PRO A 64 -2.53 -4.68 33.45
N ASP A 65 -2.75 -3.62 34.24
CA ASP A 65 -3.83 -3.55 35.23
C ASP A 65 -5.22 -3.36 34.59
N HIS A 66 -5.28 -3.03 33.30
CA HIS A 66 -6.53 -2.78 32.55
C HIS A 66 -6.95 -3.97 31.68
N VAL A 67 -6.22 -5.09 31.73
CA VAL A 67 -6.53 -6.29 30.95
C VAL A 67 -7.64 -7.08 31.63
N THR A 68 -8.88 -6.83 31.20
CA THR A 68 -10.07 -7.51 31.72
C THR A 68 -10.51 -8.72 30.89
N ALA A 69 -10.00 -8.85 29.66
CA ALA A 69 -10.33 -9.93 28.74
C ALA A 69 -9.16 -10.89 28.53
N SER A 70 -9.47 -12.17 28.30
CA SER A 70 -8.47 -13.17 27.90
C SER A 70 -7.88 -12.81 26.54
N LEU A 71 -6.55 -12.67 26.48
CA LEU A 71 -5.84 -12.44 25.22
C LEU A 71 -5.72 -13.77 24.44
N PRO A 72 -5.98 -13.77 23.12
CA PRO A 72 -5.70 -14.95 22.31
C PRO A 72 -4.20 -15.26 22.32
N PRO A 73 -3.79 -16.52 22.11
CA PRO A 73 -2.37 -16.87 22.03
C PRO A 73 -1.63 -15.98 21.03
N LEU A 74 -0.53 -15.35 21.46
CA LEU A 74 0.30 -14.50 20.59
C LEU A 74 0.79 -15.27 19.35
N THR A 75 1.04 -16.57 19.51
CA THR A 75 1.46 -17.49 18.45
C THR A 75 0.48 -17.54 17.29
N ASP A 76 -0.82 -17.43 17.53
CA ASP A 76 -1.85 -17.51 16.48
C ASP A 76 -1.76 -16.30 15.55
N ALA A 77 -1.53 -15.11 16.13
CA ALA A 77 -1.30 -13.89 15.37
C ALA A 77 -0.01 -13.99 14.53
N LEU A 78 1.09 -14.44 15.15
CA LEU A 78 2.38 -14.59 14.46
C LEU A 78 2.33 -15.62 13.33
N GLU A 79 1.65 -16.75 13.54
CA GLU A 79 1.48 -17.78 12.53
C GLU A 79 0.62 -17.30 11.36
N SER A 80 -0.48 -16.59 11.64
CA SER A 80 -1.32 -15.98 10.60
C SER A 80 -0.52 -14.98 9.75
N LEU A 81 0.31 -14.15 10.39
CA LEU A 81 1.24 -13.26 9.67
C LEU A 81 2.22 -14.06 8.82
N TYR A 82 2.86 -15.09 9.39
CA TYR A 82 3.85 -15.90 8.68
C TYR A 82 3.32 -16.58 7.41
N ARG A 83 2.07 -17.06 7.45
CA ARG A 83 1.41 -17.73 6.33
C ARG A 83 0.99 -16.77 5.22
N SER A 84 0.85 -15.48 5.53
CA SER A 84 0.40 -14.48 4.56
C SER A 84 1.57 -13.80 3.84
N ASP A 85 1.56 -13.84 2.51
CA ASP A 85 2.45 -13.03 1.68
C ASP A 85 1.74 -11.76 1.15
N ALA A 86 0.48 -11.50 1.53
CA ALA A 86 -0.32 -10.43 0.94
C ALA A 86 0.24 -9.03 1.24
N LEU A 87 0.58 -8.75 2.50
CA LEU A 87 1.18 -7.46 2.89
C LEU A 87 2.56 -7.25 2.25
N PRO A 88 3.53 -8.19 2.32
CA PRO A 88 4.80 -8.07 1.60
C PRO A 88 4.66 -7.72 0.11
N ARG A 89 3.67 -8.32 -0.57
CA ARG A 89 3.39 -8.08 -1.98
C ARG A 89 2.75 -6.71 -2.21
N LEU A 90 1.87 -6.26 -1.31
CA LEU A 90 1.32 -4.90 -1.35
C LEU A 90 2.44 -3.85 -1.19
N LEU A 91 3.32 -4.02 -0.19
CA LEU A 91 4.44 -3.10 0.08
C LEU A 91 5.44 -3.02 -1.08
N TYR A 92 5.55 -4.08 -1.88
CA TYR A 92 6.31 -4.08 -3.12
C TYR A 92 5.55 -3.47 -4.31
N SER A 93 4.26 -3.73 -4.41
CA SER A 93 3.44 -3.32 -5.54
C SER A 93 3.25 -1.81 -5.64
N LEU A 94 3.12 -1.11 -4.51
CA LEU A 94 2.93 0.34 -4.49
C LEU A 94 4.14 1.09 -5.08
N PRO A 95 5.40 0.86 -4.64
CA PRO A 95 6.57 1.46 -5.28
C PRO A 95 6.78 1.01 -6.73
N LEU A 96 6.53 -0.27 -7.05
CA LEU A 96 6.65 -0.77 -8.42
C LEU A 96 5.71 -0.04 -9.37
N ALA A 97 4.41 0.05 -9.00
CA ALA A 97 3.42 0.77 -9.78
C ALA A 97 3.79 2.25 -9.93
N THR A 98 4.22 2.89 -8.84
CA THR A 98 4.68 4.28 -8.83
C THR A 98 5.81 4.51 -9.85
N ALA A 99 6.83 3.66 -9.83
CA ALA A 99 7.97 3.76 -10.74
C ALA A 99 7.55 3.63 -12.21
N TRP A 100 6.75 2.62 -12.54
CA TRP A 100 6.27 2.40 -13.91
C TRP A 100 5.35 3.51 -14.39
N LEU A 101 4.40 3.95 -13.56
CA LEU A 101 3.48 5.03 -13.91
C LEU A 101 4.24 6.33 -14.16
N ASN A 102 5.20 6.68 -13.32
CA ASN A 102 6.04 7.86 -13.52
C ASN A 102 6.91 7.75 -14.77
N GLN A 103 7.55 6.60 -15.00
CA GLN A 103 8.40 6.37 -16.16
C GLN A 103 7.60 6.51 -17.47
N ILE A 104 6.42 5.88 -17.55
CA ILE A 104 5.59 5.95 -18.75
C ILE A 104 5.04 7.37 -18.93
N SER A 105 4.61 8.04 -17.86
CA SER A 105 4.11 9.42 -17.94
C SER A 105 5.19 10.38 -18.45
N ALA A 106 6.42 10.27 -17.94
CA ALA A 106 7.54 11.08 -18.38
C ALA A 106 7.91 10.87 -19.86
N GLN A 107 7.67 9.67 -20.41
CA GLN A 107 7.85 9.41 -21.84
C GLN A 107 6.70 9.96 -22.68
N LEU A 108 5.46 9.94 -22.17
CA LEU A 108 4.28 10.38 -22.91
C LEU A 108 4.13 11.91 -22.96
N GLU A 109 4.37 12.58 -21.83
CA GLU A 109 4.17 14.03 -21.67
C GLU A 109 4.85 14.91 -22.74
N PRO A 110 6.13 14.69 -23.12
CA PRO A 110 6.81 15.53 -24.08
C PRO A 110 6.54 15.17 -25.55
N LEU A 111 5.83 14.08 -25.85
CA LEU A 111 5.64 13.65 -27.24
C LEU A 111 4.77 14.65 -28.02
N PRO A 112 5.22 15.07 -29.21
CA PRO A 112 4.46 16.01 -30.03
C PRO A 112 3.23 15.31 -30.64
N ILE A 113 2.19 16.11 -30.92
CA ILE A 113 0.95 15.64 -31.55
C ILE A 113 1.21 14.84 -32.83
N THR A 114 2.18 15.27 -33.65
CA THR A 114 2.53 14.64 -34.93
C THR A 114 3.06 13.22 -34.75
N THR A 115 3.72 12.91 -33.63
CA THR A 115 4.20 11.57 -33.31
C THR A 115 3.06 10.69 -32.78
N LEU A 116 2.25 11.24 -31.88
CA LEU A 116 1.15 10.52 -31.23
C LEU A 116 0.00 10.22 -32.21
N CYS A 117 -0.38 11.23 -33.00
CA CYS A 117 -1.55 11.27 -33.86
C CYS A 117 -1.24 11.99 -35.19
N PRO A 118 -0.46 11.35 -36.08
CA PRO A 118 -0.21 11.87 -37.41
C PRO A 118 -1.52 11.93 -38.20
N ALA A 119 -1.80 13.09 -38.80
CA ALA A 119 -3.03 13.36 -39.55
C ALA A 119 -3.26 12.40 -40.74
N THR A 120 -2.22 11.69 -41.17
CA THR A 120 -2.25 10.76 -42.30
C THR A 120 -2.61 9.31 -41.93
N ASP A 121 -2.76 8.98 -40.64
CA ASP A 121 -3.03 7.59 -40.20
C ASP A 121 -4.17 7.52 -39.15
N PRO A 122 -5.43 7.52 -39.60
CA PRO A 122 -6.60 7.32 -38.74
C PRO A 122 -6.56 5.99 -37.96
N GLN A 123 -5.95 4.94 -38.53
CA GLN A 123 -5.85 3.64 -37.85
C GLN A 123 -4.94 3.72 -36.61
N ARG A 124 -3.94 4.63 -36.58
CA ARG A 124 -3.10 4.83 -35.39
C ARG A 124 -3.92 5.37 -34.22
N GLN A 125 -4.87 6.27 -34.47
CA GLN A 125 -5.77 6.79 -33.44
C GLN A 125 -6.67 5.69 -32.87
N ASP A 126 -7.23 4.83 -33.73
CA ASP A 126 -8.06 3.70 -33.30
C ASP A 126 -7.25 2.65 -32.52
N ARG A 127 -6.02 2.35 -32.95
CA ARG A 127 -5.09 1.47 -32.21
C ARG A 127 -4.77 2.03 -30.83
N LEU A 128 -4.52 3.34 -30.72
CA LEU A 128 -4.23 4.01 -29.44
C LEU A 128 -5.45 3.97 -28.50
N ARG A 129 -6.64 4.28 -29.00
CA ARG A 129 -7.91 4.16 -28.27
C ARG A 129 -8.15 2.72 -27.79
N GLY A 130 -7.92 1.75 -28.67
CA GLY A 130 -8.01 0.33 -28.36
C GLY A 130 -7.03 -0.07 -27.25
N ALA A 131 -5.77 0.33 -27.33
CA ALA A 131 -4.76 0.04 -26.33
C ALA A 131 -5.12 0.60 -24.95
N MET A 132 -5.59 1.85 -24.86
CA MET A 132 -6.04 2.42 -23.60
C MET A 132 -7.27 1.68 -23.04
N THR A 133 -8.24 1.35 -23.89
CA THR A 133 -9.45 0.65 -23.45
C THR A 133 -9.12 -0.76 -22.94
N HIS A 134 -8.26 -1.50 -23.66
CA HIS A 134 -7.96 -2.89 -23.33
C HIS A 134 -6.91 -3.04 -22.23
N TYR A 135 -5.79 -2.33 -22.31
CA TYR A 135 -4.69 -2.50 -21.36
C TYR A 135 -4.85 -1.63 -20.12
N TYR A 136 -5.19 -0.34 -20.30
CA TYR A 136 -5.32 0.57 -19.17
C TYR A 136 -6.65 0.37 -18.43
N ALA A 137 -7.79 0.60 -19.08
CA ALA A 137 -9.08 0.62 -18.40
C ALA A 137 -9.55 -0.76 -17.89
N ARG A 138 -9.28 -1.84 -18.64
CA ARG A 138 -9.69 -3.20 -18.24
C ARG A 138 -8.64 -3.97 -17.45
N GLY A 139 -7.36 -3.62 -17.57
CA GLY A 139 -6.25 -4.33 -16.91
C GLY A 139 -5.65 -3.54 -15.76
N LEU A 140 -4.97 -2.44 -16.10
CA LEU A 140 -4.16 -1.68 -15.15
C LEU A 140 -5.01 -0.94 -14.10
N GLN A 141 -6.05 -0.23 -14.51
CA GLN A 141 -6.89 0.57 -13.61
C GLN A 141 -7.54 -0.28 -12.50
N PRO A 142 -8.13 -1.47 -12.77
CA PRO A 142 -8.62 -2.35 -11.72
C PRO A 142 -7.54 -2.77 -10.73
N TRP A 143 -6.31 -3.02 -11.21
CA TRP A 143 -5.20 -3.40 -10.35
C TRP A 143 -4.75 -2.24 -9.46
N LEU A 144 -4.60 -1.04 -10.00
CA LEU A 144 -4.30 0.16 -9.22
C LEU A 144 -5.39 0.44 -8.17
N ALA A 145 -6.66 0.31 -8.54
CA ALA A 145 -7.79 0.46 -7.61
C ALA A 145 -7.76 -0.61 -6.51
N GLN A 146 -7.35 -1.84 -6.82
CA GLN A 146 -7.16 -2.88 -5.82
C GLN A 146 -6.02 -2.56 -4.86
N LEU A 147 -4.87 -2.08 -5.34
CA LEU A 147 -3.76 -1.66 -4.48
C LEU A 147 -4.19 -0.53 -3.52
N ASP A 148 -4.88 0.49 -4.02
CA ASP A 148 -5.40 1.60 -3.20
C ASP A 148 -6.35 1.09 -2.11
N ARG A 149 -7.31 0.24 -2.49
CA ARG A 149 -8.28 -0.36 -1.57
C ARG A 149 -7.58 -1.16 -0.47
N GLN A 150 -6.67 -2.05 -0.86
CA GLN A 150 -5.95 -2.90 0.10
C GLN A 150 -5.10 -2.06 1.05
N PHE A 151 -4.43 -1.01 0.56
CA PHE A 151 -3.68 -0.10 1.42
C PHE A 151 -4.57 0.63 2.42
N ARG A 152 -5.67 1.25 1.96
CA ARG A 152 -6.63 1.93 2.85
C ARG A 152 -7.20 1.01 3.93
N GLN A 153 -7.41 -0.28 3.61
CA GLN A 153 -7.94 -1.26 4.57
C GLN A 153 -6.92 -1.70 5.62
N ILE A 154 -5.64 -1.84 5.26
CA ILE A 154 -4.60 -2.29 6.19
C ILE A 154 -3.96 -1.14 6.97
N SER A 155 -3.96 0.07 6.40
CA SER A 155 -3.26 1.24 6.94
C SER A 155 -3.63 1.55 8.40
N PRO A 156 -4.90 1.54 8.83
CA PRO A 156 -5.23 1.78 10.23
C PRO A 156 -4.58 0.79 11.21
N SER A 157 -4.51 -0.49 10.84
CA SER A 157 -3.87 -1.51 11.68
C SER A 157 -2.35 -1.38 11.72
N LEU A 158 -1.73 -0.90 10.64
CA LEU A 158 -0.31 -0.58 10.63
C LEU A 158 -0.04 0.65 11.50
N THR A 159 -0.80 1.73 11.33
CA THR A 159 -0.64 2.94 12.14
C THR A 159 -0.79 2.63 13.63
N ALA A 160 -1.87 1.96 14.02
CA ALA A 160 -2.13 1.63 15.42
C ALA A 160 -1.03 0.77 16.06
N LEU A 161 -0.46 -0.19 15.32
CA LEU A 161 0.64 -1.02 15.83
C LEU A 161 1.94 -0.21 16.06
N PHE A 162 2.19 0.82 15.25
CA PHE A 162 3.43 1.60 15.27
C PHE A 162 3.34 2.93 16.04
N ASP A 163 2.13 3.37 16.41
CA ASP A 163 1.91 4.61 17.18
C ASP A 163 2.35 4.50 18.65
N ASN A 164 2.34 3.29 19.23
CA ASN A 164 2.73 3.04 20.63
C ASN A 164 4.24 2.88 20.81
N GLU A 165 4.97 4.00 20.76
CA GLU A 165 6.40 4.08 21.09
C GLU A 165 7.27 3.08 20.31
N SER A 166 7.07 2.99 18.98
CA SER A 166 7.91 2.13 18.17
C SER A 166 9.40 2.51 18.29
N PRO A 167 10.33 1.53 18.27
CA PRO A 167 11.76 1.82 18.41
C PRO A 167 12.24 2.83 17.36
N PRO A 168 13.17 3.74 17.69
CA PRO A 168 13.71 4.71 16.74
C PRO A 168 14.26 4.09 15.45
N ALA A 169 14.77 2.85 15.53
CA ALA A 169 15.23 2.09 14.37
C ALA A 169 14.15 1.78 13.33
N LEU A 170 12.86 1.82 13.70
CA LEU A 170 11.72 1.58 12.81
C LEU A 170 11.12 2.87 12.23
N GLN A 171 11.57 4.05 12.68
CA GLN A 171 10.94 5.33 12.30
C GLN A 171 10.91 5.53 10.79
N ALA A 172 12.00 5.22 10.08
CA ALA A 172 12.05 5.33 8.62
C ALA A 172 11.03 4.40 7.92
N TRP A 173 10.84 3.20 8.47
CA TRP A 173 9.84 2.26 7.96
C TRP A 173 8.42 2.76 8.26
N GLN A 174 8.17 3.26 9.47
CA GLN A 174 6.89 3.82 9.89
C GLN A 174 6.48 4.99 8.98
N THR A 175 7.35 5.98 8.78
CA THR A 175 7.09 7.10 7.87
C THR A 175 6.80 6.65 6.44
N SER A 176 7.45 5.57 6.01
CA SER A 176 7.27 5.05 4.65
C SER A 176 5.94 4.31 4.49
N TYR A 177 5.51 3.52 5.48
CA TYR A 177 4.46 2.50 5.31
C TYR A 177 3.31 2.52 6.32
N ALA A 178 3.49 3.12 7.49
CA ALA A 178 2.58 3.03 8.64
C ALA A 178 2.22 4.39 9.26
N SER A 179 2.25 5.47 8.48
CA SER A 179 1.77 6.80 8.88
C SER A 179 0.37 7.08 8.32
N GLY A 180 -0.50 6.07 8.27
CA GLY A 180 -1.84 6.25 7.72
C GLY A 180 -1.83 6.52 6.21
N LEU A 181 -2.79 7.33 5.76
CA LEU A 181 -2.81 7.88 4.40
C LEU A 181 -1.80 9.01 4.18
N GLU A 182 -0.94 9.29 5.17
CA GLU A 182 0.22 10.16 5.02
C GLU A 182 1.52 9.36 4.80
N SER A 183 1.41 8.02 4.73
CA SER A 183 2.55 7.15 4.41
C SER A 183 3.13 7.52 3.05
N ARG A 184 4.45 7.74 2.99
CA ARG A 184 5.14 8.19 1.78
C ARG A 184 4.82 7.34 0.55
N VAL A 185 4.82 6.01 0.70
CA VAL A 185 4.58 5.12 -0.44
C VAL A 185 3.17 5.24 -1.01
N TRP A 186 2.18 5.57 -0.19
CA TRP A 186 0.80 5.72 -0.66
C TRP A 186 0.60 7.07 -1.33
N LEU A 187 1.17 8.14 -0.77
CA LEU A 187 1.16 9.47 -1.39
C LEU A 187 1.84 9.44 -2.76
N ASP A 188 3.03 8.85 -2.86
CA ASP A 188 3.77 8.72 -4.12
C ASP A 188 2.95 7.91 -5.15
N PHE A 189 2.35 6.81 -4.71
CA PHE A 189 1.49 5.96 -5.55
C PHE A 189 0.25 6.71 -6.07
N ARG A 190 -0.45 7.44 -5.21
CA ARG A 190 -1.63 8.24 -5.58
C ARG A 190 -1.25 9.35 -6.56
N ALA A 191 -0.16 10.06 -6.30
CA ALA A 191 0.35 11.10 -7.17
C ALA A 191 0.71 10.55 -8.57
N ALA A 192 1.43 9.43 -8.63
CA ALA A 192 1.80 8.78 -9.89
C ALA A 192 0.58 8.29 -10.67
N THR A 193 -0.42 7.71 -9.98
CA THR A 193 -1.67 7.26 -10.59
C THR A 193 -2.43 8.43 -11.24
N VAL A 194 -2.57 9.55 -10.52
CA VAL A 194 -3.23 10.75 -11.04
C VAL A 194 -2.45 11.37 -12.20
N ARG A 195 -1.13 11.48 -12.09
CA ARG A 195 -0.26 12.00 -13.16
C ARG A 195 -0.41 11.18 -14.43
N HIS A 196 -0.38 9.86 -14.31
CA HIS A 196 -0.49 8.96 -15.46
C HIS A 196 -1.85 9.05 -16.14
N ALA A 197 -2.95 9.11 -15.38
CA ALA A 197 -4.27 9.34 -15.95
C ALA A 197 -4.35 10.67 -16.71
N LYS A 198 -3.76 11.75 -16.16
CA LYS A 198 -3.69 13.06 -16.81
C LYS A 198 -2.84 13.05 -18.09
N ALA A 199 -1.70 12.36 -18.07
CA ALA A 199 -0.83 12.22 -19.25
C ALA A 199 -1.61 11.60 -20.42
N TRP A 200 -2.31 10.50 -20.17
CA TRP A 200 -3.17 9.87 -21.18
C TRP A 200 -4.34 10.74 -21.62
N GLN A 201 -5.02 11.39 -20.69
CA GLN A 201 -6.09 12.35 -21.03
C GLN A 201 -5.56 13.45 -21.97
N GLY A 202 -4.36 13.95 -21.70
CA GLY A 202 -3.67 14.90 -22.57
C GLY A 202 -3.44 14.36 -23.98
N VAL A 203 -3.05 13.09 -24.13
CA VAL A 203 -2.92 12.44 -25.44
C VAL A 203 -4.27 12.40 -26.16
N PHE A 204 -5.36 11.97 -25.49
CA PHE A 204 -6.68 11.90 -26.12
C PHE A 204 -7.20 13.25 -26.58
N LEU A 205 -7.13 14.28 -25.74
CA LEU A 205 -7.61 15.62 -26.09
C LEU A 205 -6.87 16.20 -27.29
N ARG A 206 -5.56 15.94 -27.38
CA ARG A 206 -4.73 16.33 -28.52
C ARG A 206 -5.14 15.58 -29.80
N CYS A 207 -5.48 14.30 -29.69
CA CYS A 207 -5.80 13.43 -30.82
C CYS A 207 -7.27 13.48 -31.31
N GLU A 208 -8.24 13.84 -30.44
CA GLU A 208 -9.68 13.83 -30.74
C GLU A 208 -10.23 15.18 -31.21
N ALA A 209 -9.40 16.22 -31.32
CA ALA A 209 -9.80 17.51 -31.89
C ALA A 209 -9.74 17.48 -33.44
N PRO A 210 -10.85 17.66 -34.20
CA PRO A 210 -12.27 17.55 -33.87
C PRO A 210 -12.92 16.31 -34.53
N ALA A 211 -13.34 15.33 -33.72
CA ALA A 211 -14.20 14.23 -34.18
C ALA A 211 -15.26 13.86 -33.13
N GLY A 212 -16.10 14.81 -32.71
CA GLY A 212 -17.49 14.63 -32.25
C GLY A 212 -17.88 13.55 -31.23
N LYS A 213 -16.94 12.81 -30.63
CA LYS A 213 -17.19 11.70 -29.70
C LYS A 213 -16.74 12.12 -28.30
N PRO A 214 -17.56 11.87 -27.26
CA PRO A 214 -17.20 12.26 -25.90
C PRO A 214 -15.98 11.47 -25.42
N PRO A 215 -15.01 12.12 -24.74
CA PRO A 215 -13.85 11.45 -24.20
C PRO A 215 -14.30 10.41 -23.16
N LEU A 216 -13.74 9.19 -23.25
CA LEU A 216 -13.85 8.18 -22.20
C LEU A 216 -13.01 8.65 -21.00
N LEU A 217 -13.60 9.51 -20.18
CA LEU A 217 -12.97 9.97 -18.94
C LEU A 217 -12.92 8.80 -17.95
N PRO A 218 -11.75 8.41 -17.44
CA PRO A 218 -11.69 7.60 -16.23
C PRO A 218 -12.21 8.47 -15.09
N LYS A 219 -13.27 8.01 -14.40
CA LYS A 219 -13.70 8.64 -13.15
C LYS A 219 -12.55 8.56 -12.15
N SER A 220 -11.91 9.69 -11.89
CA SER A 220 -10.93 9.84 -10.83
C SER A 220 -11.65 9.78 -9.49
N GLY A 221 -11.46 8.67 -8.76
CA GLY A 221 -11.82 8.49 -7.35
C GLY A 221 -10.59 8.59 -6.44
#